data_AF-W9X8E2-F1
#
_entry.id   AF-W9X8E2-F1
#
_cell.length_a   1.000
_cell.length_b   1.000
_cell.length_c   1.000
_cell.angle_alpha   90.00
_cell.angle_beta   90.00
_cell.angle_gamma   90.00
#
_symmetry.space_group_name_H-M   'P 1'
#
loop_
_entity.id
_entity.type
_entity.pdbx_description
1 polymer ?
#
loop_
_entity_poly.entity_id
_entity_poly.type
_entity_poly.pdbx_seq_one_letter_code
_entity_poly.pdbx_strand_id
1 'polypeptide(L)'
;MAELPVPGNDGMWRASSATSWLRSKDTQSYRPLSVVQVIHKVFHGESFTTPISSFGLLTVVGSLLMQICGQERYSGGVIPSFGNEYVSNMERSLRIWETLWRSHPHAENVPSKYGDPLMVDCLSLLGSAYYHLYMGPELQTLKRLARNPQCQTPLPPFRPQWEILKAVKYAASSWLVRAKLGIAHLQRTAALEFGGHVLVTAYESALLLSWWLNLCADPTCQFPTQGDFAENLRALDGLLQEIFEEVGDQGVPCDVAQVHPASPPLVFYRMLMQKWVWSYTNIMAQDLNALGLRLAFKRS
;
A
#
# COMPACT_ATOMS: atom_id res chain seq x y z
N MET A 1 6.67 8.54 -32.34
CA MET A 1 5.63 8.56 -31.30
C MET A 1 5.95 9.75 -30.39
N ALA A 2 5.04 10.70 -30.17
CA ALA A 2 5.35 11.87 -29.35
C ALA A 2 5.54 11.44 -27.89
N GLU A 3 6.68 11.77 -27.29
CA GLU A 3 6.93 11.47 -25.88
C GLU A 3 6.07 12.38 -25.00
N LEU A 4 5.32 11.77 -24.07
CA LEU A 4 4.47 12.51 -23.14
C LEU A 4 5.34 13.17 -22.05
N PRO A 5 5.28 14.50 -21.87
CA PRO A 5 6.01 15.17 -20.79
C PRO A 5 5.48 14.73 -19.43
N VAL A 6 6.34 14.72 -18.41
CA VAL A 6 5.92 14.45 -17.03
C VAL A 6 4.83 15.46 -16.62
N PRO A 7 3.78 15.03 -15.89
CA PRO A 7 2.78 15.95 -15.36
C PRO A 7 3.41 17.08 -14.53
N GLY A 8 2.90 18.30 -14.71
CA GLY A 8 3.40 19.49 -14.03
C GLY A 8 2.79 19.65 -12.65
N ASN A 9 3.30 20.61 -11.88
CA ASN A 9 2.67 21.00 -10.62
C ASN A 9 1.36 21.76 -10.88
N ASP A 10 0.56 21.95 -9.82
CA ASP A 10 -0.73 22.65 -9.89
C ASP A 10 -0.62 24.15 -9.55
N GLY A 11 0.61 24.69 -9.42
CA GLY A 11 0.86 26.06 -9.01
C GLY A 11 0.19 27.12 -9.90
N MET A 12 0.10 26.87 -11.21
CA MET A 12 -0.67 27.71 -12.13
C MET A 12 -2.16 27.76 -11.75
N TRP A 13 -2.74 26.63 -11.35
CA TRP A 13 -4.16 26.53 -11.01
C TRP A 13 -4.48 27.03 -9.60
N ARG A 14 -3.47 27.07 -8.72
CA ARG A 14 -3.58 27.64 -7.37
C ARG A 14 -3.27 29.14 -7.30
N ALA A 15 -2.88 29.76 -8.41
CA ALA A 15 -2.52 31.18 -8.42
C ALA A 15 -3.70 32.07 -8.04
N SER A 16 -3.53 32.88 -6.99
CA SER A 16 -4.56 33.82 -6.50
C SER A 16 -4.62 35.16 -7.26
N SER A 17 -3.71 35.36 -8.21
CA SER A 17 -3.61 36.59 -9.01
C SER A 17 -3.04 36.32 -10.40
N ALA A 18 -3.36 37.20 -11.36
CA ALA A 18 -2.85 37.11 -12.72
C ALA A 18 -1.31 37.19 -12.79
N THR A 19 -0.68 37.97 -11.91
CA THR A 19 0.79 38.07 -11.82
C THR A 19 1.40 36.79 -11.28
N SER A 20 0.81 36.17 -10.26
CA SER A 20 1.24 34.85 -9.78
C SER A 20 1.05 33.77 -10.84
N TRP A 21 -0.06 33.82 -11.59
CA TRP A 21 -0.36 32.86 -12.65
C TRP A 21 0.67 32.93 -13.78
N LEU A 22 1.02 34.15 -14.24
CA LEU A 22 2.04 34.37 -15.26
C LEU A 22 3.40 33.82 -14.83
N ARG A 23 3.83 34.13 -13.59
CA ARG A 23 5.09 33.61 -13.03
C ARG A 23 5.11 32.07 -12.98
N SER A 24 4.02 31.46 -12.53
CA SER A 24 3.88 29.99 -12.48
C SER A 24 3.86 29.37 -13.87
N LYS A 25 3.20 30.01 -14.84
CA LYS A 25 3.20 29.59 -16.25
C LYS A 25 4.61 29.58 -16.83
N ASP A 26 5.36 30.66 -16.68
CA ASP A 26 6.72 30.76 -17.20
C ASP A 26 7.66 29.71 -16.58
N THR A 27 7.47 29.44 -15.27
CA THR A 27 8.21 28.38 -14.56
C THR A 27 7.82 26.98 -15.03
N GLN A 28 6.55 26.75 -15.39
CA GLN A 28 6.02 25.46 -15.84
C GLN A 28 6.21 25.19 -17.35
N SER A 29 6.44 26.22 -18.16
CA SER A 29 6.58 26.12 -19.62
C SER A 29 7.81 25.30 -20.05
N TYR A 30 8.78 25.09 -19.16
CA TYR A 30 9.92 24.21 -19.39
C TYR A 30 9.70 22.85 -18.72
N ARG A 31 9.39 21.81 -19.53
CA ARG A 31 9.32 20.41 -19.08
C ARG A 31 10.38 19.58 -19.79
N PRO A 32 11.58 19.41 -19.21
CA PRO A 32 12.70 18.79 -19.89
C PRO A 32 12.62 17.26 -19.96
N LEU A 33 11.72 16.64 -19.18
CA LEU A 33 11.66 15.18 -19.06
C LEU A 33 10.32 14.63 -19.53
N SER A 34 10.41 13.56 -20.32
CA SER A 34 9.26 12.72 -20.63
C SER A 34 9.02 11.67 -19.54
N VAL A 35 7.79 11.18 -19.44
CA VAL A 35 7.42 10.10 -18.51
C VAL A 35 8.29 8.86 -18.76
N VAL A 36 8.54 8.53 -20.03
CA VAL A 36 9.38 7.39 -20.43
C VAL A 36 10.82 7.57 -19.94
N GLN A 37 11.40 8.76 -20.10
CA GLN A 37 12.75 9.05 -19.61
C GLN A 37 12.86 8.93 -18.09
N VAL A 38 11.89 9.45 -17.34
CA VAL A 38 11.90 9.33 -15.87
C VAL A 38 11.78 7.87 -15.45
N ILE A 39 10.83 7.13 -16.03
CA ILE A 39 10.67 5.70 -15.76
C ILE A 39 11.97 4.97 -16.08
N HIS A 40 12.55 5.19 -17.26
CA HIS A 40 13.82 4.57 -17.66
C HIS A 40 14.92 4.84 -16.63
N LYS A 41 15.10 6.10 -16.22
CA LYS A 41 16.11 6.48 -15.22
C LYS A 41 15.88 5.80 -13.88
N VAL A 42 14.65 5.82 -13.37
CA VAL A 42 14.28 5.16 -12.11
C VAL A 42 14.53 3.64 -12.18
N PHE A 43 14.19 3.01 -13.30
CA PHE A 43 14.42 1.58 -13.53
C PHE A 43 15.90 1.20 -13.59
N HIS A 44 16.75 2.07 -14.15
CA HIS A 44 18.19 1.82 -14.32
C HIS A 44 19.03 2.27 -13.13
N GLY A 45 18.42 2.83 -12.10
CA GLY A 45 19.17 3.27 -10.94
C GLY A 45 19.76 4.67 -11.08
N GLU A 46 19.39 5.42 -12.11
CA GLU A 46 20.02 6.68 -12.46
C GLU A 46 19.47 7.83 -11.62
N SER A 47 20.35 8.59 -10.99
CA SER A 47 20.00 9.85 -10.35
C SER A 47 19.66 10.90 -11.41
N PHE A 48 18.66 11.73 -11.15
CA PHE A 48 18.43 12.95 -11.92
C PHE A 48 18.05 14.10 -10.99
N THR A 49 18.50 15.30 -11.36
CA THR A 49 18.39 16.51 -10.53
C THR A 49 17.15 17.35 -10.83
N THR A 50 16.41 16.99 -11.88
CA THR A 50 15.21 17.71 -12.28
C THR A 50 14.08 17.51 -11.27
N PRO A 51 13.46 18.58 -10.75
CA PRO A 51 12.33 18.45 -9.85
C PRO A 51 11.14 17.80 -10.57
N ILE A 52 10.49 16.86 -9.88
CA ILE A 52 9.26 16.19 -10.33
C ILE A 52 8.11 16.70 -9.46
N SER A 53 6.95 16.97 -10.07
CA SER A 53 5.74 17.34 -9.34
C SER A 53 5.14 16.15 -8.57
N SER A 54 4.28 16.38 -7.59
CA SER A 54 3.55 15.31 -6.89
C SER A 54 2.76 14.41 -7.86
N PHE A 55 2.17 14.97 -8.91
CA PHE A 55 1.51 14.17 -9.94
C PHE A 55 2.49 13.38 -10.81
N GLY A 56 3.67 13.94 -11.09
CA GLY A 56 4.77 13.22 -11.73
C GLY A 56 5.22 12.03 -10.90
N LEU A 57 5.41 12.21 -9.59
CA LEU A 57 5.76 11.12 -8.67
C LEU A 57 4.67 10.04 -8.65
N LEU A 58 3.40 10.44 -8.58
CA LEU A 58 2.26 9.53 -8.63
C LEU A 58 2.24 8.70 -9.92
N THR A 59 2.55 9.34 -11.06
CA THR A 59 2.62 8.68 -12.37
C THR A 59 3.72 7.63 -12.42
N VAL A 60 4.89 7.93 -11.86
CA VAL A 60 6.04 7.02 -11.84
C VAL A 60 5.76 5.80 -10.95
N VAL A 61 5.26 6.00 -9.72
CA VAL A 61 4.92 4.86 -8.84
C VAL A 61 3.75 4.05 -9.38
N GLY A 62 2.76 4.70 -9.99
CA GLY A 62 1.67 4.01 -10.68
C GLY A 62 2.20 3.11 -11.81
N SER A 63 3.18 3.59 -12.57
CA SER A 63 3.82 2.82 -13.65
C SER A 63 4.65 1.64 -13.11
N LEU A 64 5.38 1.84 -12.00
CA LEU A 64 6.09 0.77 -11.29
C LEU A 64 5.12 -0.31 -10.80
N LEU A 65 4.03 0.09 -10.12
CA LEU A 65 2.99 -0.82 -9.66
C LEU A 65 2.37 -1.60 -10.82
N MET A 66 2.03 -0.92 -11.92
CA MET A 66 1.47 -1.55 -13.11
C MET A 66 2.42 -2.58 -13.72
N GLN A 67 3.73 -2.30 -13.74
CA GLN A 67 4.74 -3.25 -14.22
C GLN A 67 4.84 -4.48 -13.32
N ILE A 68 4.84 -4.30 -12.00
CA ILE A 68 4.89 -5.37 -11.01
C ILE A 68 3.64 -6.26 -11.11
N CYS A 69 2.45 -5.66 -11.07
CA CYS A 69 1.18 -6.35 -11.23
C CYS A 69 1.02 -7.01 -12.60
N GLY A 70 1.55 -6.39 -13.66
CA GLY A 70 1.56 -6.96 -15.00
C GLY A 70 2.38 -8.23 -15.04
N GLN A 71 3.63 -8.16 -14.57
CA GLN A 71 4.54 -9.30 -14.53
C GLN A 71 3.98 -10.46 -13.69
N GLU A 72 3.34 -10.14 -12.55
CA GLU A 72 2.65 -11.12 -11.70
C GLU A 72 1.56 -11.89 -12.47
N ARG A 73 0.73 -11.19 -13.25
CA ARG A 73 -0.36 -11.79 -14.05
C ARG A 73 0.17 -12.63 -15.21
N TYR A 74 1.22 -12.17 -15.90
CA TYR A 74 1.80 -12.91 -17.03
C TYR A 74 2.61 -14.14 -16.60
N SER A 75 3.17 -14.12 -15.38
CA SER A 75 3.92 -15.27 -14.84
C SER A 75 3.03 -16.45 -14.43
N GLY A 76 1.72 -16.22 -14.27
CA GLY A 76 0.72 -17.15 -13.72
C GLY A 76 0.39 -18.41 -14.55
N GLY A 77 1.23 -18.81 -15.51
CA GLY A 77 1.01 -20.01 -16.32
C GLY A 77 2.10 -21.08 -16.24
N VAL A 78 3.38 -20.71 -16.12
CA VAL A 78 4.48 -21.67 -16.36
C VAL A 78 5.74 -21.43 -15.50
N ILE A 79 5.94 -20.24 -14.90
CA ILE A 79 7.18 -19.92 -14.17
C ILE A 79 6.84 -19.46 -12.75
N PRO A 80 7.31 -20.17 -11.70
CA PRO A 80 7.04 -19.78 -10.33
C PRO A 80 7.93 -18.60 -9.95
N SER A 81 7.35 -17.62 -9.26
CA SER A 81 8.01 -16.46 -8.66
C SER A 81 8.71 -15.50 -9.63
N PHE A 82 8.74 -14.22 -9.27
CA PHE A 82 9.64 -13.28 -9.93
C PHE A 82 11.08 -13.80 -9.85
N GLY A 83 11.83 -13.74 -10.93
CA GLY A 83 13.27 -14.01 -10.86
C GLY A 83 13.93 -13.05 -9.87
N ASN A 84 14.91 -13.53 -9.09
CA ASN A 84 15.60 -12.72 -8.07
C ASN A 84 16.15 -11.40 -8.63
N GLU A 85 16.58 -11.40 -9.90
CA GLU A 85 17.03 -10.21 -10.61
C GLU A 85 15.90 -9.17 -10.80
N TYR A 86 14.71 -9.63 -11.21
CA TYR A 86 13.55 -8.75 -11.37
C TYR A 86 13.16 -8.12 -10.03
N VAL A 87 13.08 -8.93 -8.96
CA VAL A 87 12.76 -8.43 -7.61
C VAL A 87 13.77 -7.38 -7.18
N SER A 88 15.06 -7.67 -7.33
CA SER A 88 16.15 -6.75 -6.97
C SER A 88 16.08 -5.44 -7.76
N ASN A 89 15.79 -5.51 -9.06
CA ASN A 89 15.67 -4.34 -9.93
C ASN A 89 14.45 -3.48 -9.58
N MET A 90 13.29 -4.10 -9.35
CA MET A 90 12.09 -3.37 -8.95
C MET A 90 12.23 -2.76 -7.55
N GLU A 91 12.86 -3.47 -6.62
CA GLU A 91 13.15 -2.91 -5.31
C GLU A 91 14.07 -1.70 -5.38
N ARG A 92 15.15 -1.76 -6.19
CA ARG A 92 16.04 -0.61 -6.41
C ARG A 92 15.25 0.58 -6.96
N SER A 93 14.37 0.33 -7.93
CA SER A 93 13.52 1.34 -8.54
C SER A 93 12.59 2.01 -7.52
N LEU A 94 11.94 1.20 -6.67
CA LEU A 94 11.07 1.69 -5.60
C LEU A 94 11.85 2.49 -4.55
N ARG A 95 13.07 2.07 -4.17
CA ARG A 95 13.93 2.82 -3.23
C ARG A 95 14.36 4.19 -3.79
N ILE A 96 14.63 4.27 -5.09
CA ILE A 96 14.94 5.54 -5.75
C ILE A 96 13.72 6.45 -5.76
N TRP A 97 12.56 5.89 -6.12
CA TRP A 97 11.32 6.64 -6.05
C TRP A 97 11.01 7.13 -4.64
N GLU A 98 11.23 6.31 -3.60
CA GLU A 98 11.08 6.73 -2.19
C GLU A 98 11.99 7.91 -1.85
N THR A 99 13.23 7.90 -2.35
CA THR A 99 14.20 8.99 -2.12
C THR A 99 13.73 10.28 -2.80
N LEU A 100 13.15 10.17 -4.01
CA LEU A 100 12.55 11.32 -4.70
C LEU A 100 11.32 11.84 -3.95
N TRP A 101 10.47 10.95 -3.44
CA TRP A 101 9.32 11.34 -2.63
C TRP A 101 9.76 12.06 -1.35
N ARG A 102 10.74 11.51 -0.60
CA ARG A 102 11.24 12.10 0.66
C ARG A 102 11.93 13.46 0.46
N SER A 103 12.56 13.68 -0.68
CA SER A 103 13.22 14.96 -0.99
C SER A 103 12.27 16.00 -1.58
N HIS A 104 11.03 15.64 -1.86
CA HIS A 104 10.05 16.55 -2.44
C HIS A 104 9.59 17.61 -1.41
N PRO A 105 9.45 18.90 -1.79
CA PRO A 105 9.08 19.98 -0.86
C PRO A 105 7.73 19.81 -0.15
N HIS A 106 6.82 19.03 -0.75
CA HIS A 106 5.50 18.74 -0.19
C HIS A 106 5.41 17.38 0.52
N ALA A 107 6.56 16.74 0.80
CA ALA A 107 6.58 15.50 1.56
C ALA A 107 6.39 15.80 3.05
N GLU A 108 5.25 15.39 3.60
CA GLU A 108 4.92 15.55 5.01
C GLU A 108 5.05 14.21 5.74
N ASN A 109 5.65 14.23 6.94
CA ASN A 109 5.74 13.04 7.80
C ASN A 109 4.39 12.70 8.45
N VAL A 110 3.53 13.71 8.64
CA VAL A 110 2.19 13.56 9.21
C VAL A 110 1.21 14.20 8.22
N PRO A 111 0.21 13.46 7.71
CA PRO A 111 -0.79 14.03 6.82
C PRO A 111 -1.47 15.24 7.45
N SER A 112 -1.42 16.39 6.78
CA SER A 112 -2.14 17.58 7.19
C SER A 112 -3.27 17.90 6.20
N LYS A 113 -4.31 18.60 6.68
CA LYS A 113 -5.43 19.07 5.84
C LYS A 113 -4.98 19.95 4.67
N TYR A 114 -3.83 20.60 4.80
CA TYR A 114 -3.28 21.51 3.79
C TYR A 114 -2.16 20.87 2.96
N GLY A 115 -1.81 19.63 3.26
CA GLY A 115 -0.81 18.86 2.53
C GLY A 115 -1.26 18.54 1.11
N ASP A 116 -0.31 18.20 0.26
CA ASP A 116 -0.60 17.80 -1.11
C ASP A 116 -1.24 16.39 -1.11
N PRO A 117 -2.52 16.24 -1.51
CA PRO A 117 -3.21 14.95 -1.46
C PRO A 117 -2.53 13.89 -2.34
N LEU A 118 -1.90 14.31 -3.45
CA LEU A 118 -1.20 13.39 -4.35
C LEU A 118 0.03 12.77 -3.67
N MET A 119 0.63 13.45 -2.70
CA MET A 119 1.77 12.91 -1.95
C MET A 119 1.35 11.76 -1.01
N VAL A 120 0.13 11.81 -0.47
CA VAL A 120 -0.42 10.70 0.33
C VAL A 120 -0.84 9.52 -0.55
N ASP A 121 -1.46 9.83 -1.69
CA ASP A 121 -1.83 8.84 -2.71
C ASP A 121 -0.59 8.06 -3.22
N CYS A 122 0.53 8.76 -3.41
CA CYS A 122 1.83 8.20 -3.73
C CYS A 122 2.25 7.08 -2.75
N LEU A 123 2.12 7.29 -1.44
CA LEU A 123 2.46 6.29 -0.43
C LEU A 123 1.52 5.08 -0.46
N SER A 124 0.24 5.28 -0.79
CA SER A 124 -0.70 4.19 -0.97
C SER A 124 -0.33 3.30 -2.15
N LEU A 125 0.10 3.88 -3.28
CA LEU A 125 0.58 3.11 -4.42
C LEU A 125 1.93 2.43 -4.13
N LEU A 126 2.82 3.07 -3.39
CA LEU A 126 4.09 2.47 -2.96
C LEU A 126 3.83 1.22 -2.10
N GLY A 127 2.92 1.30 -1.12
CA GLY A 127 2.55 0.16 -0.28
C GLY A 127 2.06 -1.02 -1.13
N SER A 128 1.11 -0.76 -2.03
CA SER A 128 0.61 -1.78 -2.97
C SER A 128 1.72 -2.37 -3.85
N ALA A 129 2.67 -1.54 -4.31
CA ALA A 129 3.80 -2.02 -5.10
C ALA A 129 4.68 -3.00 -4.32
N TYR A 130 4.98 -2.72 -3.05
CA TYR A 130 5.71 -3.66 -2.20
C TYR A 130 4.92 -4.92 -1.87
N TYR A 131 3.62 -4.81 -1.66
CA TYR A 131 2.75 -5.97 -1.44
C TYR A 131 2.81 -6.91 -2.64
N HIS A 132 2.64 -6.37 -3.84
CA HIS A 132 2.64 -7.16 -5.06
C HIS A 132 4.03 -7.70 -5.40
N LEU A 133 5.10 -6.93 -5.14
CA LEU A 133 6.47 -7.35 -5.42
C LEU A 133 6.91 -8.55 -4.56
N TYR A 134 6.57 -8.53 -3.28
CA TYR A 134 7.05 -9.54 -2.32
C TYR A 134 6.05 -10.64 -2.01
N MET A 135 4.75 -10.36 -2.17
CA MET A 135 3.65 -11.23 -1.75
C MET A 135 2.61 -11.43 -2.87
N GLY A 136 2.96 -11.17 -4.14
CA GLY A 136 2.00 -11.25 -5.26
C GLY A 136 1.19 -12.55 -5.30
N PRO A 137 1.81 -13.73 -5.43
CA PRO A 137 1.10 -15.01 -5.49
C PRO A 137 0.20 -15.29 -4.27
N GLU A 138 0.70 -14.99 -3.07
CA GLU A 138 -0.01 -15.12 -1.80
C GLU A 138 -1.21 -14.17 -1.77
N LEU A 139 -1.01 -12.90 -2.15
CA LEU A 139 -2.03 -11.87 -2.19
C LEU A 139 -3.12 -12.19 -3.22
N GLN A 140 -2.81 -12.75 -4.40
CA GLN A 140 -3.83 -13.22 -5.34
C GLN A 140 -4.63 -14.37 -4.76
N THR A 141 -3.98 -15.26 -4.03
CA THR A 141 -4.67 -16.35 -3.36
C THR A 141 -5.61 -15.80 -2.29
N LEU A 142 -5.17 -14.86 -1.46
CA LEU A 142 -6.02 -14.19 -0.47
C LEU A 142 -7.20 -13.45 -1.12
N LYS A 143 -6.96 -12.72 -2.23
CA LYS A 143 -8.01 -12.06 -3.03
C LYS A 143 -9.04 -13.06 -3.57
N ARG A 144 -8.58 -14.22 -4.08
CA ARG A 144 -9.48 -15.29 -4.56
C ARG A 144 -10.31 -15.89 -3.41
N LEU A 145 -9.69 -16.12 -2.26
CA LEU A 145 -10.37 -16.66 -1.07
C LEU A 145 -11.41 -15.69 -0.52
N ALA A 146 -11.10 -14.40 -0.52
CA ALA A 146 -12.02 -13.35 -0.07
C ALA A 146 -13.24 -13.21 -1.01
N ARG A 147 -13.01 -13.23 -2.34
CA ARG A 147 -14.07 -13.15 -3.35
C ARG A 147 -14.93 -14.42 -3.45
N ASN A 148 -14.33 -15.57 -3.23
CA ASN A 148 -15.00 -16.87 -3.30
C ASN A 148 -14.68 -17.69 -2.05
N PRO A 149 -15.41 -17.46 -0.94
CA PRO A 149 -15.19 -18.20 0.31
C PRO A 149 -15.44 -19.71 0.18
N GLN A 150 -16.13 -20.19 -0.85
CA GLN A 150 -16.32 -21.63 -1.13
C GLN A 150 -15.14 -22.26 -1.86
N CYS A 151 -14.17 -21.46 -2.34
CA CYS A 151 -13.00 -21.96 -3.05
C CYS A 151 -12.21 -22.94 -2.18
N GLN A 152 -11.85 -24.12 -2.69
CA GLN A 152 -11.12 -25.13 -1.89
C GLN A 152 -9.61 -24.84 -1.77
N THR A 153 -9.12 -23.75 -2.35
CA THR A 153 -7.70 -23.39 -2.26
C THR A 153 -7.27 -23.20 -0.80
N PRO A 154 -6.16 -23.81 -0.35
CA PRO A 154 -5.65 -23.60 1.00
C PRO A 154 -5.19 -22.15 1.20
N LEU A 155 -5.01 -21.74 2.46
CA LEU A 155 -4.33 -20.48 2.75
C LEU A 155 -2.88 -20.59 2.26
N PRO A 156 -2.27 -19.48 1.80
CA PRO A 156 -0.87 -19.52 1.41
C PRO A 156 0.01 -19.95 2.58
N PRO A 157 0.93 -20.92 2.39
CA PRO A 157 1.83 -21.37 3.44
C PRO A 157 2.85 -20.27 3.77
N PHE A 158 3.31 -20.24 5.02
CA PHE A 158 4.41 -19.36 5.41
C PHE A 158 5.74 -19.87 4.84
N ARG A 159 6.53 -18.95 4.29
CA ARG A 159 7.92 -19.19 3.88
C ARG A 159 8.78 -18.07 4.48
N PRO A 160 9.73 -18.36 5.38
CA PRO A 160 10.51 -17.33 6.04
C PRO A 160 11.44 -16.63 5.03
N GLN A 161 10.99 -15.47 4.56
CA GLN A 161 11.69 -14.60 3.62
C GLN A 161 11.63 -13.17 4.18
N TRP A 162 12.74 -12.45 4.14
CA TRP A 162 12.84 -11.10 4.73
C TRP A 162 11.93 -10.10 4.00
N GLU A 163 11.69 -10.35 2.71
CA GLU A 163 10.78 -9.61 1.83
C GLU A 163 9.35 -9.58 2.37
N ILE A 164 8.89 -10.68 2.98
CA ILE A 164 7.55 -10.78 3.57
C ILE A 164 7.42 -9.83 4.75
N LEU A 165 8.41 -9.82 5.66
CA LEU A 165 8.41 -8.89 6.80
C LEU A 165 8.38 -7.44 6.33
N LYS A 166 9.06 -7.12 5.23
CA LYS A 166 9.03 -5.77 4.66
C LYS A 166 7.62 -5.40 4.16
N ALA A 167 6.95 -6.29 3.43
CA ALA A 167 5.57 -6.06 2.98
C ALA A 167 4.61 -5.90 4.16
N VAL A 168 4.70 -6.78 5.16
CA VAL A 168 3.85 -6.72 6.36
C VAL A 168 4.11 -5.46 7.18
N LYS A 169 5.38 -5.05 7.33
CA LYS A 169 5.75 -3.80 8.02
C LYS A 169 5.21 -2.56 7.29
N TYR A 170 5.22 -2.56 5.95
CA TYR A 170 4.57 -1.51 5.17
C TYR A 170 3.06 -1.47 5.43
N ALA A 171 2.40 -2.63 5.42
CA ALA A 171 0.97 -2.74 5.72
C ALA A 171 0.63 -2.27 7.14
N ALA A 172 1.40 -2.70 8.14
CA ALA A 172 1.23 -2.32 9.53
C ALA A 172 1.47 -0.81 9.73
N SER A 173 2.54 -0.25 9.17
CA SER A 173 2.80 1.20 9.24
C SER A 173 1.66 2.00 8.61
N SER A 174 1.16 1.54 7.45
CA SER A 174 0.02 2.16 6.77
C SER A 174 -1.27 2.07 7.59
N TRP A 175 -1.45 0.97 8.33
CA TRP A 175 -2.57 0.79 9.24
C TRP A 175 -2.46 1.71 10.44
N LEU A 176 -1.29 1.81 11.08
CA LEU A 176 -1.06 2.71 12.22
C LEU A 176 -1.39 4.16 11.88
N VAL A 177 -0.95 4.66 10.72
CA VAL A 177 -1.28 6.03 10.28
C VAL A 177 -2.80 6.23 10.22
N ARG A 178 -3.55 5.26 9.68
CA ARG A 178 -5.02 5.33 9.61
C ARG A 178 -5.68 5.17 10.96
N ALA A 179 -5.13 4.31 11.82
CA ALA A 179 -5.60 4.12 13.19
C ALA A 179 -5.51 5.46 13.93
N LYS A 180 -4.33 6.11 13.92
CA LYS A 180 -4.11 7.42 14.58
C LYS A 180 -4.96 8.56 14.01
N LEU A 181 -5.31 8.51 12.72
CA LEU A 181 -6.25 9.49 12.14
C LEU A 181 -7.68 9.31 12.66
N GLY A 182 -8.03 8.10 13.12
CA GLY A 182 -9.34 7.78 13.66
C GLY A 182 -10.35 7.38 12.58
N ILE A 183 -10.98 6.22 12.75
CA ILE A 183 -11.95 5.65 11.82
C ILE A 183 -13.16 6.57 11.61
N ALA A 184 -13.64 7.22 12.67
CA ALA A 184 -14.78 8.13 12.60
C ALA A 184 -14.45 9.41 11.82
N HIS A 185 -13.21 9.88 11.90
CA HIS A 185 -12.73 11.01 11.10
C HIS A 185 -12.63 10.61 9.63
N LEU A 186 -11.94 9.50 9.34
CA LEU A 186 -11.78 8.98 7.98
C LEU A 186 -13.13 8.74 7.30
N GLN A 187 -14.11 8.13 7.97
CA GLN A 187 -15.45 7.92 7.38
C GLN A 187 -16.17 9.22 6.99
N ARG A 188 -15.81 10.37 7.59
CA ARG A 188 -16.44 11.68 7.29
C ARG A 188 -15.68 12.47 6.24
N THR A 189 -14.36 12.44 6.26
CA THR A 189 -13.52 13.30 5.40
C THR A 189 -12.96 12.57 4.20
N ALA A 190 -12.77 11.25 4.28
CA ALA A 190 -11.87 10.58 3.36
C ALA A 190 -12.42 10.48 1.93
N ALA A 191 -13.74 10.43 1.75
CA ALA A 191 -14.37 10.49 0.43
C ALA A 191 -14.15 11.83 -0.32
N LEU A 192 -13.75 12.88 0.39
CA LEU A 192 -13.42 14.20 -0.17
C LEU A 192 -11.91 14.37 -0.37
N GLU A 193 -11.10 13.65 0.40
CA GLU A 193 -9.65 13.90 0.52
C GLU A 193 -8.78 12.83 -0.16
N PHE A 194 -9.29 11.61 -0.38
CA PHE A 194 -8.50 10.50 -0.91
C PHE A 194 -9.08 9.89 -2.19
N GLY A 195 -8.16 9.52 -3.09
CA GLY A 195 -8.51 8.76 -4.29
C GLY A 195 -8.94 7.32 -3.98
N GLY A 196 -9.68 6.72 -4.91
CA GLY A 196 -10.18 5.35 -4.75
C GLY A 196 -9.09 4.27 -4.58
N HIS A 197 -7.89 4.50 -5.13
CA HIS A 197 -6.77 3.57 -5.01
C HIS A 197 -6.29 3.40 -3.55
N VAL A 198 -6.49 4.40 -2.69
CA VAL A 198 -6.18 4.29 -1.25
C VAL A 198 -6.97 3.15 -0.60
N LEU A 199 -8.20 2.91 -1.08
CA LEU A 199 -9.06 1.83 -0.59
C LEU A 199 -8.65 0.46 -1.13
N VAL A 200 -8.11 0.42 -2.36
CA VAL A 200 -7.52 -0.80 -2.91
C VAL A 200 -6.31 -1.23 -2.07
N THR A 201 -5.39 -0.31 -1.78
CA THR A 201 -4.25 -0.59 -0.91
C THR A 201 -4.69 -0.96 0.50
N ALA A 202 -5.71 -0.29 1.05
CA ALA A 202 -6.28 -0.61 2.36
C ALA A 202 -6.86 -2.03 2.41
N TYR A 203 -7.59 -2.43 1.36
CA TYR A 203 -8.09 -3.79 1.18
C TYR A 203 -6.96 -4.82 1.14
N GLU A 204 -5.92 -4.58 0.34
CA GLU A 204 -4.74 -5.45 0.26
C GLU A 204 -4.01 -5.56 1.60
N SER A 205 -3.89 -4.45 2.32
CA SER A 205 -3.30 -4.41 3.66
C SER A 205 -4.11 -5.26 4.64
N ALA A 206 -5.45 -5.19 4.59
CA ALA A 206 -6.33 -6.00 5.42
C ALA A 206 -6.15 -7.51 5.17
N LEU A 207 -6.05 -7.90 3.90
CA LEU A 207 -5.81 -9.30 3.52
C LEU A 207 -4.44 -9.78 4.03
N LEU A 208 -3.38 -9.01 3.81
CA LEU A 208 -2.02 -9.37 4.24
C LEU A 208 -1.90 -9.45 5.76
N LEU A 209 -2.41 -8.45 6.49
CA LEU A 209 -2.31 -8.39 7.94
C LEU A 209 -3.16 -9.48 8.60
N SER A 210 -4.35 -9.76 8.07
CA SER A 210 -5.19 -10.85 8.61
C SER A 210 -4.54 -12.23 8.40
N TRP A 211 -3.93 -12.47 7.24
CA TRP A 211 -3.15 -13.68 6.98
C TRP A 211 -1.92 -13.76 7.90
N TRP A 212 -1.17 -12.66 8.04
CA TRP A 212 0.02 -12.61 8.90
C TRP A 212 -0.33 -12.92 10.36
N LEU A 213 -1.33 -12.24 10.92
CA LEU A 213 -1.77 -12.46 12.30
C LEU A 213 -2.31 -13.88 12.52
N ASN A 214 -2.95 -14.46 11.49
CA ASN A 214 -3.34 -15.87 11.53
C ASN A 214 -2.14 -16.81 11.63
N LEU A 215 -1.06 -16.53 10.88
CA LEU A 215 0.18 -17.31 10.97
C LEU A 215 0.86 -17.16 12.34
N CYS A 216 0.93 -15.95 12.88
CA CYS A 216 1.51 -15.72 14.21
C CYS A 216 0.75 -16.46 15.32
N ALA A 217 -0.56 -16.67 15.14
CA ALA A 217 -1.38 -17.42 16.09
C ALA A 217 -1.36 -18.94 15.89
N ASP A 218 -0.79 -19.44 14.79
CA ASP A 218 -0.73 -20.86 14.48
C ASP A 218 0.51 -21.49 15.17
N PRO A 219 0.33 -22.41 16.13
CA PRO A 219 1.44 -23.03 16.85
C PRO A 219 2.32 -23.93 15.96
N THR A 220 1.84 -24.30 14.77
CA THR A 220 2.62 -25.07 13.79
C THR A 220 3.53 -24.18 12.95
N CYS A 221 3.32 -22.86 12.94
CA CYS A 221 4.13 -21.91 12.21
C CYS A 221 5.42 -21.61 12.98
N GLN A 222 6.56 -21.97 12.41
CA GLN A 222 7.87 -21.72 13.01
C GLN A 222 8.52 -20.49 12.38
N PHE A 223 8.74 -19.47 13.20
CA PHE A 223 9.49 -18.28 12.80
C PHE A 223 10.97 -18.42 13.19
N PRO A 224 11.90 -17.90 12.37
CA PRO A 224 13.30 -17.77 12.75
C PRO A 224 13.44 -17.04 14.10
N THR A 225 14.17 -17.63 15.03
CA THR A 225 14.32 -17.13 16.41
C THR A 225 15.57 -16.27 16.62
N GLN A 226 16.48 -16.22 15.63
CA GLN A 226 17.72 -15.45 15.67
C GLN A 226 17.99 -14.72 14.36
N GLY A 227 18.90 -13.75 14.41
CA GLY A 227 19.32 -12.93 13.27
C GLY A 227 18.34 -11.80 12.94
N ASP A 228 18.62 -11.12 11.82
CA ASP A 228 17.88 -9.93 11.37
C ASP A 228 16.38 -10.16 11.24
N PHE A 229 15.95 -11.38 10.87
CA PHE A 229 14.53 -11.73 10.78
C PHE A 229 13.84 -11.60 12.14
N ALA A 230 14.46 -12.13 13.21
CA ALA A 230 13.89 -12.10 14.56
C ALA A 230 13.86 -10.68 15.16
N GLU A 231 14.84 -9.84 14.82
CA GLU A 231 14.83 -8.42 15.19
C GLU A 231 13.70 -7.64 14.50
N ASN A 232 13.54 -7.84 13.20
CA ASN A 232 12.46 -7.21 12.45
C ASN A 232 11.07 -7.72 12.88
N LEU A 233 10.96 -9.00 13.23
CA LEU A 233 9.74 -9.57 13.80
C LEU A 233 9.36 -8.89 15.12
N ARG A 234 10.32 -8.76 16.06
CA ARG A 234 10.08 -8.05 17.34
C ARG A 234 9.67 -6.59 17.14
N ALA A 235 10.30 -5.89 16.19
CA ALA A 235 9.93 -4.52 15.85
C ALA A 235 8.51 -4.43 15.28
N LEU A 236 8.11 -5.42 14.47
CA LEU A 236 6.76 -5.53 13.93
C LEU A 236 5.73 -5.86 15.03
N ASP A 237 6.07 -6.70 15.99
CA ASP A 237 5.20 -7.02 17.13
C ASP A 237 4.90 -5.77 17.97
N GLY A 238 5.93 -4.97 18.28
CA GLY A 238 5.74 -3.69 18.97
C GLY A 238 4.86 -2.71 18.20
N LEU A 239 5.00 -2.66 16.87
CA LEU A 239 4.14 -1.85 16.00
C LEU A 239 2.69 -2.34 16.01
N LEU A 240 2.46 -3.66 15.98
CA LEU A 240 1.12 -4.25 16.04
C LEU A 240 0.43 -4.02 17.40
N GLN A 241 1.18 -4.04 18.49
CA GLN A 241 0.68 -3.69 19.83
C GLN A 241 0.16 -2.25 19.87
N GLU A 242 0.96 -1.29 19.38
CA GLU A 242 0.56 0.12 19.29
C GLU A 242 -0.72 0.29 18.43
N ILE A 243 -0.82 -0.45 17.32
CA ILE A 243 -2.00 -0.42 16.47
C ILE A 243 -3.24 -0.94 17.22
N PHE A 244 -3.13 -2.05 17.94
CA PHE A 244 -4.26 -2.65 18.66
C PHE A 244 -4.77 -1.79 19.81
N GLU A 245 -3.88 -1.07 20.50
CA GLU A 245 -4.27 -0.05 21.47
C GLU A 245 -5.09 1.04 20.78
N GLU A 246 -4.55 1.62 19.70
CA GLU A 246 -5.18 2.72 18.96
C GLU A 246 -6.55 2.33 18.36
N VAL A 247 -6.66 1.15 17.73
CA VAL A 247 -7.93 0.71 17.14
C VAL A 247 -8.91 0.17 18.18
N GLY A 248 -8.42 -0.34 19.31
CA GLY A 248 -9.23 -0.78 20.45
C GLY A 248 -10.05 0.38 21.02
N ASP A 249 -9.42 1.55 21.20
CA ASP A 249 -10.07 2.78 21.65
C ASP A 249 -11.15 3.27 20.67
N GLN A 250 -11.12 2.80 19.43
CA GLN A 250 -12.08 3.13 18.37
C GLN A 250 -13.20 2.10 18.22
N GLY A 251 -13.27 1.11 19.12
CA GLY A 251 -14.29 0.07 19.13
C GLY A 251 -14.02 -1.09 18.18
N VAL A 252 -12.78 -1.26 17.70
CA VAL A 252 -12.38 -2.47 16.97
C VAL A 252 -12.03 -3.57 17.99
N PRO A 253 -12.68 -4.74 17.94
CA PRO A 253 -12.39 -5.80 18.90
C PRO A 253 -10.99 -6.39 18.64
N CYS A 254 -10.10 -6.27 19.62
CA CYS A 254 -8.71 -6.73 19.55
C CYS A 254 -8.35 -7.80 20.60
N ASP A 255 -9.25 -8.10 21.54
CA ASP A 255 -9.01 -9.14 22.55
C ASP A 255 -8.98 -10.52 21.89
N VAL A 256 -7.77 -11.07 21.72
CA VAL A 256 -7.51 -12.37 21.10
C VAL A 256 -8.12 -13.55 21.88
N ALA A 257 -8.52 -13.35 23.14
CA ALA A 257 -9.29 -14.34 23.90
C ALA A 257 -10.76 -14.40 23.46
N GLN A 258 -11.28 -13.29 22.93
CA GLN A 258 -12.69 -13.14 22.54
C GLN A 258 -12.89 -13.18 21.02
N VAL A 259 -11.88 -12.75 20.26
CA VAL A 259 -11.96 -12.70 18.79
C VAL A 259 -10.82 -13.43 18.12
N HIS A 260 -11.10 -13.92 16.91
CA HIS A 260 -10.09 -14.54 16.07
C HIS A 260 -8.93 -13.54 15.78
N PRO A 261 -7.64 -13.94 15.89
CA PRO A 261 -6.48 -13.04 15.75
C PRO A 261 -6.41 -12.26 14.42
N ALA A 262 -6.96 -12.84 13.36
CA ALA A 262 -7.03 -12.20 12.04
C ALA A 262 -8.13 -11.12 11.91
N SER A 263 -9.05 -11.04 12.88
CA SER A 263 -10.23 -10.18 12.82
C SER A 263 -9.95 -8.67 12.90
N PRO A 264 -9.05 -8.16 13.76
CA PRO A 264 -8.87 -6.72 13.94
C PRO A 264 -8.64 -5.94 12.64
N PRO A 265 -7.69 -6.32 11.74
CA PRO A 265 -7.52 -5.60 10.48
C PRO A 265 -8.75 -5.72 9.58
N LEU A 266 -9.40 -6.89 9.52
CA LEU A 266 -10.60 -7.08 8.68
C LEU A 266 -11.75 -6.17 9.15
N VAL A 267 -11.97 -6.06 10.46
CA VAL A 267 -13.03 -5.23 11.02
C VAL A 267 -12.71 -3.75 10.82
N PHE A 268 -11.49 -3.30 11.14
CA PHE A 268 -11.09 -1.91 10.95
C PHE A 268 -11.26 -1.46 9.50
N TYR A 269 -10.73 -2.23 8.53
CA TYR A 269 -10.80 -1.85 7.12
C TYR A 269 -12.21 -1.99 6.54
N ARG A 270 -13.03 -2.93 7.05
CA ARG A 270 -14.46 -2.99 6.70
C ARG A 270 -15.20 -1.75 7.19
N MET A 271 -14.94 -1.30 8.42
CA MET A 271 -15.48 -0.02 8.92
C MET A 271 -15.01 1.13 8.03
N LEU A 272 -13.74 1.14 7.64
CA LEU A 272 -13.18 2.18 6.78
C LEU A 272 -13.92 2.24 5.45
N MET A 273 -14.22 1.09 4.83
CA MET A 273 -14.86 1.01 3.52
C MET A 273 -16.34 1.38 3.50
N GLN A 274 -16.98 1.56 4.66
CA GLN A 274 -18.36 2.03 4.75
C GLN A 274 -18.43 3.52 4.39
N LYS A 275 -19.54 3.92 3.74
CA LYS A 275 -19.89 5.33 3.47
C LYS A 275 -18.97 6.07 2.49
N TRP A 276 -18.36 5.35 1.55
CA TRP A 276 -17.61 5.98 0.45
C TRP A 276 -18.48 6.22 -0.78
N VAL A 277 -18.10 7.22 -1.57
CA VAL A 277 -18.69 7.50 -2.90
C VAL A 277 -18.41 6.41 -3.94
N TRP A 278 -17.38 5.58 -3.69
CA TRP A 278 -16.93 4.53 -4.57
C TRP A 278 -17.71 3.23 -4.33
N SER A 279 -18.62 2.85 -5.24
CA SER A 279 -19.50 1.69 -5.05
C SER A 279 -18.78 0.34 -4.87
N TYR A 280 -17.57 0.19 -5.42
CA TYR A 280 -16.79 -1.05 -5.31
C TYR A 280 -16.27 -1.31 -3.88
N THR A 281 -16.31 -0.32 -2.97
CA THR A 281 -15.87 -0.51 -1.57
C THR A 281 -16.81 -1.44 -0.83
N ASN A 282 -18.09 -1.48 -1.22
CA ASN A 282 -19.07 -2.43 -0.68
C ASN A 282 -18.68 -3.88 -1.03
N ILE A 283 -18.18 -4.10 -2.25
CA ILE A 283 -17.68 -5.42 -2.69
C ILE A 283 -16.46 -5.80 -1.86
N MET A 284 -15.49 -4.90 -1.70
CA MET A 284 -14.31 -5.14 -0.86
C MET A 284 -14.69 -5.44 0.59
N ALA A 285 -15.63 -4.69 1.16
CA ALA A 285 -16.13 -4.93 2.52
C ALA A 285 -16.79 -6.31 2.67
N GLN A 286 -17.53 -6.76 1.66
CA GLN A 286 -18.12 -8.10 1.61
C GLN A 286 -17.04 -9.18 1.51
N ASP A 287 -16.04 -8.99 0.65
CA ASP A 287 -14.89 -9.88 0.50
C ASP A 287 -14.13 -10.05 1.82
N LEU A 288 -13.88 -8.95 2.55
CA LEU A 288 -13.22 -9.00 3.87
C LEU A 288 -14.06 -9.77 4.90
N ASN A 289 -15.38 -9.59 4.87
CA ASN A 289 -16.29 -10.34 5.74
C ASN A 289 -16.27 -11.85 5.42
N ALA A 290 -16.31 -12.20 4.14
CA ALA A 290 -16.22 -13.58 3.67
C ALA A 290 -14.91 -14.26 4.10
N LEU A 291 -13.78 -13.56 3.97
CA LEU A 291 -12.50 -14.06 4.45
C LEU A 291 -12.49 -14.28 5.96
N GLY A 292 -13.02 -13.33 6.74
CA GLY A 292 -13.09 -13.43 8.21
C GLY A 292 -13.86 -14.67 8.67
N LEU A 293 -15.01 -14.95 8.07
CA LEU A 293 -15.81 -16.16 8.35
C LEU A 293 -15.03 -17.44 8.06
N ARG A 294 -14.28 -17.47 6.95
CA ARG A 294 -13.47 -18.61 6.56
C ARG A 294 -12.31 -18.87 7.53
N LEU A 295 -11.64 -17.81 7.98
CA LEU A 295 -10.53 -17.93 8.94
C LEU A 295 -11.04 -18.45 10.29
N ALA A 296 -12.20 -17.97 10.76
CA ALA A 296 -12.82 -18.45 11.99
C ALA A 296 -13.20 -19.95 11.95
N PHE A 297 -13.74 -20.43 10.83
CA PHE A 297 -14.20 -21.82 10.67
C PHE A 297 -13.04 -22.85 10.69
N LYS A 298 -11.82 -22.49 10.32
CA LYS A 298 -10.69 -23.42 10.31
C LYS A 298 -10.11 -23.75 11.70
N ARG A 299 -10.53 -23.03 12.75
CA ARG A 299 -10.04 -23.23 14.12
C ARG A 299 -10.97 -24.10 14.99
N SER A 300 -12.22 -24.29 14.56
CA SER A 300 -13.20 -25.21 15.19
C SER A 300 -13.06 -26.62 14.66
#